data_AF-A0A8S3EZU5-F1
#
_entry.id   AF-A0A8S3EZU5-F1
#
_cell.length_a   1.000
_cell.length_b   1.000
_cell.length_c   1.000
_cell.angle_alpha   90.00
_cell.angle_beta   90.00
_cell.angle_gamma   90.00
#
_symmetry.space_group_name_H-M   'P 1'
#
loop_
_entity.id
_entity.type
_entity.pdbx_description
1 polymer ?
#
loop_
_entity_poly.entity_id
_entity_poly.type
_entity_poly.pdbx_seq_one_letter_code
_entity_poly.pdbx_strand_id
1 'polypeptide(L)'
;FQTPFVDPHGPLKLAPKQQSHFQRWARPDEIMSEPKMIMALSYFSIKQDLISDCSFVASLAVSVQYEKKFNKRIITSIIYPQNKQGEPVYNPCGKYMIRFHLNGVWRKVIIDDTLPIDHSNRLLCSSTTNKNEIWVSLLEKAYMKVMGGYDFPGSNSTVDLHALTGWIPELVSLHQPDSTFDKDKEFDRMFERFHAGHVLITVATPNLSKEEEDRSGLVSSHAYALLDMRKIGAHKLIMLKNPWSHLEWKGNFSDFDTRNWTPELVKALNYDPKLQVDVDNGVFWIDYNSLCHHFENFYLNWSPSLFSHTSCIHNSWPARQGPVKDLYNLGDNPQYVLRAQPKIKSTIWILLTRHITERQDFAVNRVFITLFVYKNGGNKVYYPNEIKPLQDSVKTNS
;
A
#
# COMPACT_ATOMS: atom_id res chain seq x y z
N PHE A 1 -3.57 -34.92 -5.09
CA PHE A 1 -3.24 -35.27 -3.69
C PHE A 1 -4.47 -35.89 -3.03
N GLN A 2 -4.32 -36.88 -2.14
CA GLN A 2 -5.48 -37.59 -1.55
C GLN A 2 -6.38 -36.69 -0.70
N THR A 3 -5.85 -35.61 -0.11
CA THR A 3 -6.66 -34.59 0.58
C THR A 3 -6.00 -33.22 0.43
N PRO A 4 -6.65 -32.25 -0.23
CA PRO A 4 -6.19 -30.87 -0.27
C PRO A 4 -6.14 -30.23 1.13
N PHE A 5 -5.24 -29.29 1.34
CA PHE A 5 -5.16 -28.53 2.59
C PHE A 5 -6.39 -27.65 2.77
N VAL A 6 -6.92 -27.63 3.98
CA VAL A 6 -8.03 -26.77 4.40
C VAL A 6 -7.53 -25.92 5.56
N ASP A 7 -7.79 -24.62 5.48
CA ASP A 7 -7.45 -23.69 6.54
C ASP A 7 -8.25 -24.02 7.80
N PRO A 8 -7.61 -24.29 8.96
CA PRO A 8 -8.31 -24.66 10.18
C PRO A 8 -9.22 -23.54 10.72
N HIS A 9 -9.05 -22.29 10.26
CA HIS A 9 -9.93 -21.18 10.62
C HIS A 9 -11.18 -21.08 9.73
N GLY A 10 -11.29 -21.92 8.69
CA GLY A 10 -12.42 -21.92 7.77
C GLY A 10 -12.42 -20.76 6.77
N PRO A 11 -13.51 -20.61 5.99
CA PRO A 11 -13.64 -19.54 5.00
C PRO A 11 -13.69 -18.17 5.65
N LEU A 12 -13.14 -17.17 4.95
CA LEU A 12 -13.16 -15.79 5.42
C LEU A 12 -14.56 -15.18 5.34
N LYS A 13 -14.91 -14.34 6.31
CA LYS A 13 -16.17 -13.57 6.27
C LYS A 13 -16.18 -12.68 5.03
N LEU A 14 -17.18 -12.86 4.17
CA LEU A 14 -17.40 -12.05 2.97
C LEU A 14 -17.96 -10.67 3.33
N ALA A 15 -17.58 -9.66 2.57
CA ALA A 15 -18.18 -8.34 2.63
C ALA A 15 -19.66 -8.37 2.15
N PRO A 16 -20.53 -7.46 2.62
CA PRO A 16 -21.97 -7.49 2.29
C PRO A 16 -22.27 -7.57 0.79
N LYS A 17 -21.59 -6.79 -0.04
CA LYS A 17 -21.81 -6.83 -1.50
C LYS A 17 -21.17 -8.07 -2.15
N GLN A 18 -20.15 -8.72 -1.57
CA GLN A 18 -19.72 -10.05 -2.05
C GLN A 18 -20.79 -11.11 -1.77
N GLN A 19 -21.44 -11.05 -0.59
CA GLN A 19 -22.48 -12.01 -0.22
C GLN A 19 -23.66 -12.01 -1.20
N SER A 20 -24.03 -10.85 -1.76
CA SER A 20 -25.14 -10.78 -2.72
C SER A 20 -24.84 -11.42 -4.08
N HIS A 21 -23.56 -11.66 -4.40
CA HIS A 21 -23.13 -12.32 -5.64
C HIS A 21 -22.54 -13.71 -5.41
N PHE A 22 -22.32 -14.10 -4.15
CA PHE A 22 -21.61 -15.32 -3.78
C PHE A 22 -22.43 -16.57 -4.10
N GLN A 23 -21.81 -17.48 -4.86
CA GLN A 23 -22.36 -18.81 -5.11
C GLN A 23 -21.75 -19.86 -4.19
N ARG A 24 -20.41 -19.97 -4.19
CA ARG A 24 -19.67 -20.98 -3.42
C ARG A 24 -18.19 -20.62 -3.30
N TRP A 25 -17.49 -21.32 -2.42
CA TRP A 25 -16.04 -21.38 -2.42
C TRP A 25 -15.59 -22.43 -3.43
N ALA A 26 -14.56 -22.11 -4.22
CA ALA A 26 -14.00 -23.00 -5.23
C ALA A 26 -12.46 -22.94 -5.20
N ARG A 27 -11.80 -24.07 -5.49
CA ARG A 27 -10.36 -24.11 -5.70
C ARG A 27 -10.01 -23.76 -7.15
N PRO A 28 -8.75 -23.35 -7.43
CA PRO A 28 -8.32 -23.02 -8.78
C PRO A 28 -8.51 -24.17 -9.78
N ASP A 29 -8.28 -25.41 -9.39
CA ASP A 29 -8.45 -26.60 -10.25
C ASP A 29 -9.91 -26.90 -10.61
N GLU A 30 -10.88 -26.31 -9.91
CA GLU A 30 -12.31 -26.42 -10.23
C GLU A 30 -12.79 -25.38 -11.26
N ILE A 31 -12.07 -24.26 -11.41
CA ILE A 31 -12.52 -23.10 -12.20
C ILE A 31 -11.51 -22.63 -13.26
N MET A 32 -10.27 -23.11 -13.21
CA MET A 32 -9.18 -22.76 -14.13
C MET A 32 -8.75 -23.98 -14.93
N SER A 33 -8.45 -23.80 -16.21
CA SER A 33 -8.03 -24.91 -17.08
C SER A 33 -6.59 -25.34 -16.80
N GLU A 34 -5.72 -24.40 -16.48
CA GLU A 34 -4.30 -24.65 -16.19
C GLU A 34 -3.81 -23.66 -15.12
N PRO A 35 -4.16 -23.88 -13.83
CA PRO A 35 -3.83 -22.94 -12.78
C PRO A 35 -2.32 -22.78 -12.61
N LYS A 36 -1.86 -21.53 -12.59
CA LYS A 36 -0.46 -21.12 -12.44
C LYS A 36 -0.36 -20.07 -11.35
N MET A 37 0.76 -20.10 -10.63
CA MET A 37 1.03 -19.10 -9.60
C MET A 37 1.20 -17.72 -10.24
N ILE A 38 2.19 -17.61 -11.14
CA ILE A 38 2.46 -16.41 -11.94
C ILE A 38 2.79 -16.89 -13.37
N MET A 39 2.07 -16.39 -14.37
CA MET A 39 2.34 -16.58 -15.79
C MET A 39 3.16 -15.42 -16.35
N ALA A 40 2.76 -14.19 -16.02
CA ALA A 40 3.45 -12.98 -16.39
C ALA A 40 3.28 -11.96 -15.26
N LEU A 41 4.36 -11.65 -14.55
CA LEU A 41 4.33 -10.58 -13.58
C LEU A 41 4.04 -9.28 -14.34
N SER A 42 2.86 -8.67 -14.15
CA SER A 42 2.49 -7.45 -14.86
C SER A 42 1.50 -6.63 -14.06
N TYR A 43 1.79 -5.35 -13.84
CA TYR A 43 0.85 -4.45 -13.19
C TYR A 43 -0.38 -4.19 -14.06
N PHE A 44 -0.28 -4.34 -15.39
CA PHE A 44 -1.43 -4.20 -16.30
C PHE A 44 -2.49 -5.28 -16.08
N SER A 45 -2.09 -6.49 -15.69
CA SER A 45 -3.03 -7.60 -15.53
C SER A 45 -3.79 -7.51 -14.22
N ILE A 46 -3.26 -6.85 -13.18
CA ILE A 46 -3.89 -6.73 -11.87
C ILE A 46 -5.19 -5.93 -11.98
N LYS A 47 -6.27 -6.53 -11.51
CA LYS A 47 -7.62 -5.94 -11.51
C LYS A 47 -8.27 -6.11 -10.15
N GLN A 48 -8.86 -5.02 -9.68
CA GLN A 48 -9.79 -5.03 -8.56
C GLN A 48 -11.19 -5.37 -9.06
N ASP A 49 -11.87 -6.26 -8.33
CA ASP A 49 -13.26 -6.64 -8.59
C ASP A 49 -14.19 -6.06 -7.51
N LEU A 50 -15.30 -6.74 -7.25
CA LEU A 50 -16.50 -6.25 -6.58
C LEU A 50 -16.28 -5.47 -5.26
N ILE A 51 -15.42 -5.98 -4.38
CA ILE A 51 -15.02 -5.35 -3.12
C ILE A 51 -13.62 -5.82 -2.76
N SER A 52 -12.67 -4.89 -2.80
CA SER A 52 -11.36 -5.08 -2.22
C SER A 52 -10.76 -3.74 -1.81
N ASP A 53 -9.75 -3.81 -0.95
CA ASP A 53 -8.97 -2.66 -0.56
C ASP A 53 -8.18 -2.13 -1.77
N CYS A 54 -8.63 -1.01 -2.34
CA CYS A 54 -7.96 -0.39 -3.48
C CYS A 54 -6.51 -0.02 -3.19
N SER A 55 -6.20 0.35 -1.95
CA SER A 55 -4.82 0.66 -1.57
C SER A 55 -3.93 -0.57 -1.58
N PHE A 56 -4.46 -1.74 -1.22
CA PHE A 56 -3.73 -3.00 -1.31
C PHE A 56 -3.44 -3.37 -2.76
N VAL A 57 -4.42 -3.24 -3.65
CA VAL A 57 -4.24 -3.55 -5.08
C VAL A 57 -3.27 -2.57 -5.76
N ALA A 58 -3.36 -1.28 -5.45
CA ALA A 58 -2.38 -0.28 -5.88
C ALA A 58 -0.96 -0.62 -5.38
N SER A 59 -0.85 -1.08 -4.13
CA SER A 59 0.41 -1.52 -3.51
C SER A 59 1.04 -2.72 -4.24
N LEU A 60 0.22 -3.67 -4.72
CA LEU A 60 0.70 -4.77 -5.57
C LEU A 60 1.21 -4.27 -6.92
N ALA A 61 0.49 -3.34 -7.56
CA ALA A 61 0.87 -2.79 -8.86
C ALA A 61 2.23 -2.06 -8.80
N VAL A 62 2.46 -1.20 -7.80
CA VAL A 62 3.75 -0.51 -7.63
C VAL A 62 4.87 -1.49 -7.29
N SER A 63 4.58 -2.53 -6.50
CA SER A 63 5.57 -3.54 -6.14
C SER A 63 6.01 -4.36 -7.36
N VAL A 64 5.06 -4.76 -8.22
CA VAL A 64 5.36 -5.43 -9.50
C VAL A 64 6.20 -4.55 -10.41
N GLN A 65 5.84 -3.28 -10.53
CA GLN A 65 6.60 -2.34 -11.35
C GLN A 65 8.04 -2.17 -10.84
N TYR A 66 8.22 -2.13 -9.52
CA TYR A 66 9.54 -2.11 -8.90
C TYR A 66 10.36 -3.36 -9.24
N GLU A 67 9.79 -4.57 -9.09
CA GLU A 67 10.51 -5.81 -9.40
C GLU A 67 10.99 -5.84 -10.84
N LYS A 68 10.15 -5.40 -11.78
CA LYS A 68 10.52 -5.30 -13.20
C LYS A 68 11.65 -4.30 -13.44
N LYS A 69 11.53 -3.11 -12.88
CA LYS A 69 12.46 -2.00 -13.14
C LYS A 69 13.83 -2.25 -12.53
N PHE A 70 13.89 -2.85 -11.35
CA PHE A 70 15.14 -3.02 -10.59
C PHE A 70 15.64 -4.46 -10.49
N ASN A 71 14.90 -5.43 -11.04
CA ASN A 71 15.20 -6.86 -10.92
C ASN A 71 15.43 -7.32 -9.47
N LYS A 72 14.58 -6.81 -8.56
CA LYS A 72 14.63 -7.09 -7.11
C LYS A 72 13.29 -7.61 -6.64
N ARG A 73 13.27 -8.82 -6.08
CA ARG A 73 12.03 -9.47 -5.62
C ARG A 73 11.62 -8.97 -4.24
N ILE A 74 10.56 -8.17 -4.17
CA ILE A 74 9.98 -7.63 -2.93
C ILE A 74 8.58 -8.16 -2.65
N ILE A 75 7.84 -8.60 -3.68
CA ILE A 75 6.50 -9.17 -3.58
C ILE A 75 6.46 -10.65 -3.97
N THR A 76 7.20 -11.08 -5.00
CA THR A 76 7.22 -12.50 -5.40
C THR A 76 7.98 -13.36 -4.38
N SER A 77 8.94 -12.76 -3.67
CA SER A 77 9.76 -13.43 -2.64
C SER A 77 9.01 -13.75 -1.35
N ILE A 78 7.82 -13.16 -1.14
CA ILE A 78 6.99 -13.41 0.05
C ILE A 78 5.95 -14.52 -0.13
N ILE A 79 5.81 -15.07 -1.34
CA ILE A 79 4.82 -16.10 -1.69
C ILE A 79 5.49 -17.48 -1.66
N TYR A 80 4.92 -18.45 -0.94
CA TYR A 80 5.41 -19.83 -0.82
C TYR A 80 4.31 -20.85 -1.12
N PRO A 81 4.65 -22.02 -1.69
CA PRO A 81 6.01 -22.56 -1.86
C PRO A 81 6.79 -21.94 -3.01
N GLN A 82 8.12 -22.10 -2.97
CA GLN A 82 9.05 -21.60 -3.99
C GLN A 82 9.89 -22.75 -4.57
N ASN A 83 10.32 -22.62 -5.83
CA ASN A 83 11.29 -23.52 -6.45
C ASN A 83 12.72 -23.24 -5.92
N LYS A 84 13.72 -23.95 -6.47
CA LYS A 84 15.14 -23.80 -6.08
C LYS A 84 15.69 -22.39 -6.39
N GLN A 85 15.07 -21.68 -7.32
CA GLN A 85 15.41 -20.32 -7.72
C GLN A 85 14.68 -19.26 -6.87
N GLY A 86 13.91 -19.66 -5.86
CA GLY A 86 13.13 -18.75 -5.01
C GLY A 86 11.92 -18.14 -5.72
N GLU A 87 11.43 -18.76 -6.79
CA GLU A 87 10.26 -18.29 -7.54
C GLU A 87 9.01 -19.02 -7.01
N PRO A 88 7.89 -18.33 -6.80
CA PRO A 88 6.69 -18.94 -6.25
C PRO A 88 6.06 -19.90 -7.26
N VAL A 89 5.65 -21.08 -6.79
CA VAL A 89 5.10 -22.14 -7.64
C VAL A 89 3.68 -22.51 -7.25
N TYR A 90 2.92 -22.96 -8.24
CA TYR A 90 1.59 -23.51 -8.00
C TYR A 90 1.70 -24.80 -7.17
N ASN A 91 0.87 -24.92 -6.15
CA ASN A 91 0.81 -26.07 -5.26
C ASN A 91 -0.55 -26.77 -5.38
N PRO A 92 -0.64 -27.93 -6.05
CA PRO A 92 -1.88 -28.70 -6.16
C PRO A 92 -2.43 -29.24 -4.84
N CYS A 93 -1.66 -29.18 -3.74
CA CYS A 93 -2.22 -29.44 -2.39
C CYS A 93 -3.11 -28.31 -1.89
N GLY A 94 -3.10 -27.15 -2.54
CA GLY A 94 -3.82 -25.95 -2.12
C GLY A 94 -3.35 -25.36 -0.80
N LYS A 95 -2.09 -25.57 -0.42
CA LYS A 95 -1.49 -24.97 0.79
C LYS A 95 -0.48 -23.90 0.42
N TYR A 96 -0.70 -22.69 0.90
CA TYR A 96 0.19 -21.56 0.64
C TYR A 96 0.58 -20.86 1.95
N MET A 97 1.72 -20.18 1.91
CA MET A 97 2.21 -19.36 3.00
C MET A 97 2.68 -18.03 2.44
N ILE A 98 2.14 -16.94 2.96
CA ILE A 98 2.55 -15.58 2.62
C ILE A 98 3.30 -14.97 3.81
N ARG A 99 4.41 -14.29 3.55
CA ARG A 99 5.18 -13.57 4.56
C ARG A 99 4.81 -12.08 4.56
N PHE A 100 4.23 -11.59 5.65
CA PHE A 100 3.97 -10.16 5.83
C PHE A 100 4.79 -9.59 6.98
N HIS A 101 5.17 -8.32 6.88
CA HIS A 101 5.80 -7.55 7.95
C HIS A 101 4.71 -6.89 8.80
N LEU A 102 4.29 -7.57 9.86
CA LEU A 102 3.17 -7.17 10.69
C LEU A 102 3.66 -6.92 12.11
N ASN A 103 3.29 -5.77 12.67
CA ASN A 103 3.63 -5.42 14.04
C ASN A 103 5.16 -5.45 14.27
N GLY A 104 5.92 -4.86 13.35
CA GLY A 104 7.38 -4.73 13.40
C GLY A 104 8.19 -6.00 13.12
N VAL A 105 7.54 -7.12 12.77
CA VAL A 105 8.24 -8.39 12.49
C VAL A 105 7.63 -9.16 11.32
N TRP A 106 8.46 -9.94 10.63
CA TRP A 106 7.98 -10.84 9.57
C TRP A 106 7.21 -12.03 10.15
N ARG A 107 5.97 -12.21 9.70
CA ARG A 107 5.05 -13.28 10.12
C ARG A 107 4.61 -14.12 8.94
N LYS A 108 4.38 -15.41 9.21
CA LYS A 108 3.88 -16.37 8.22
C LYS A 108 2.36 -16.44 8.33
N VAL A 109 1.66 -16.23 7.23
CA VAL A 109 0.22 -16.41 7.11
C VAL A 109 -0.04 -17.59 6.21
N ILE A 110 -0.55 -18.68 6.80
CA ILE A 110 -0.87 -19.90 6.08
C ILE A 110 -2.33 -19.81 5.64
N ILE A 111 -2.61 -20.11 4.38
CA ILE A 111 -3.96 -20.16 3.81
C ILE A 111 -4.12 -21.42 2.94
N ASP A 112 -5.37 -21.83 2.76
CA ASP A 112 -5.72 -22.65 1.60
C ASP A 112 -6.03 -21.80 0.36
N ASP A 113 -6.25 -22.41 -0.80
CA ASP A 113 -6.57 -21.73 -2.07
C ASP A 113 -8.06 -21.73 -2.44
N THR A 114 -8.96 -21.99 -1.50
CA THR A 114 -10.40 -21.80 -1.77
C THR A 114 -10.71 -20.30 -1.92
N LEU A 115 -11.30 -19.89 -3.03
CA LEU A 115 -11.63 -18.50 -3.34
C LEU A 115 -13.14 -18.34 -3.54
N PRO A 116 -13.72 -17.16 -3.21
CA PRO A 116 -15.15 -16.93 -3.38
C PRO A 116 -15.45 -16.66 -4.86
N ILE A 117 -16.48 -17.33 -5.39
CA ILE A 117 -16.93 -17.14 -6.79
C ILE A 117 -18.41 -16.77 -6.88
N ASP A 118 -18.75 -16.10 -7.98
CA ASP A 118 -20.13 -15.82 -8.39
C ASP A 118 -20.75 -16.97 -9.21
N HIS A 119 -22.03 -16.82 -9.55
CA HIS A 119 -22.79 -17.77 -10.37
C HIS A 119 -22.24 -17.99 -11.79
N SER A 120 -21.35 -17.11 -12.26
CA SER A 120 -20.67 -17.20 -13.56
C SER A 120 -19.24 -17.74 -13.41
N ASN A 121 -18.89 -18.34 -12.27
CA ASN A 121 -17.53 -18.78 -11.91
C ASN A 121 -16.47 -17.67 -11.95
N ARG A 122 -16.86 -16.41 -11.75
CA ARG A 122 -15.89 -15.30 -11.63
C ARG A 122 -15.48 -15.13 -10.18
N LEU A 123 -14.21 -14.80 -9.96
CA LEU A 123 -13.66 -14.53 -8.64
C LEU A 123 -14.30 -13.25 -8.08
N LEU A 124 -14.72 -13.28 -6.81
CA LEU A 124 -15.26 -12.12 -6.08
C LEU A 124 -14.17 -11.35 -5.32
N CYS A 125 -12.92 -11.59 -5.67
CA CYS A 125 -11.70 -11.10 -5.02
C CYS A 125 -10.76 -10.52 -6.08
N SER A 126 -9.75 -9.76 -5.67
CA SER A 126 -8.78 -9.19 -6.61
C SER A 126 -8.09 -10.31 -7.39
N SER A 127 -7.93 -10.10 -8.69
CA SER A 127 -7.45 -11.13 -9.61
C SER A 127 -6.60 -10.49 -10.71
N THR A 128 -6.28 -11.28 -11.73
CA THR A 128 -5.62 -10.75 -12.93
C THR A 128 -6.52 -10.95 -14.16
N THR A 129 -6.24 -10.22 -15.24
CA THR A 129 -6.84 -10.49 -16.56
C THR A 129 -6.54 -11.89 -17.08
N ASN A 130 -5.48 -12.51 -16.59
CA ASN A 130 -5.14 -13.88 -16.91
C ASN A 130 -5.94 -14.83 -16.01
N LYS A 131 -6.92 -15.51 -16.61
CA LYS A 131 -7.86 -16.40 -15.93
C LYS A 131 -7.21 -17.59 -15.21
N ASN A 132 -5.94 -17.88 -15.51
CA ASN A 132 -5.18 -18.98 -14.96
C ASN A 132 -4.15 -18.53 -13.89
N GLU A 133 -4.05 -17.24 -13.54
CA GLU A 133 -3.15 -16.73 -12.50
C GLU A 133 -3.86 -16.55 -11.16
N ILE A 134 -3.22 -16.99 -10.06
CA ILE A 134 -3.83 -16.97 -8.71
C ILE A 134 -3.12 -16.10 -7.67
N TRP A 135 -1.90 -15.60 -7.96
CA TRP A 135 -1.06 -14.96 -6.93
C TRP A 135 -1.70 -13.72 -6.29
N VAL A 136 -2.39 -12.87 -7.06
CA VAL A 136 -3.09 -11.68 -6.54
C VAL A 136 -4.17 -12.09 -5.55
N SER A 137 -5.00 -13.06 -5.93
CA SER A 137 -6.11 -13.55 -5.10
C SER A 137 -5.62 -14.21 -3.82
N LEU A 138 -4.50 -14.93 -3.87
CA LEU A 138 -3.88 -15.54 -2.69
C LEU A 138 -3.24 -14.51 -1.75
N LEU A 139 -2.56 -13.50 -2.29
CA LEU A 139 -2.00 -12.40 -1.49
C LEU A 139 -3.11 -11.64 -0.76
N GLU A 140 -4.17 -11.29 -1.48
CA GLU A 140 -5.33 -10.62 -0.89
C GLU A 140 -6.00 -11.51 0.16
N LYS A 141 -6.25 -12.79 -0.14
CA LYS A 141 -6.84 -13.72 0.84
C LYS A 141 -6.00 -13.80 2.11
N ALA A 142 -4.68 -13.91 1.99
CA ALA A 142 -3.79 -13.94 3.15
C ALA A 142 -3.85 -12.63 3.94
N TYR A 143 -3.91 -11.49 3.25
CA TYR A 143 -4.02 -10.18 3.91
C TYR A 143 -5.36 -10.01 4.61
N MET A 144 -6.47 -10.35 3.95
CA MET A 144 -7.82 -10.33 4.53
C MET A 144 -7.98 -11.30 5.69
N LYS A 145 -7.27 -12.44 5.68
CA LYS A 145 -7.21 -13.34 6.85
C LYS A 145 -6.64 -12.64 8.07
N VAL A 146 -5.59 -11.85 7.91
CA VAL A 146 -5.00 -11.05 9.00
C VAL A 146 -5.96 -9.95 9.46
N MET A 147 -6.66 -9.32 8.51
CA MET A 147 -7.58 -8.21 8.78
C MET A 147 -8.97 -8.64 9.27
N GLY A 148 -9.23 -9.95 9.41
CA GLY A 148 -10.48 -10.48 9.96
C GLY A 148 -11.62 -10.65 8.96
N GLY A 149 -11.30 -10.82 7.67
CA GLY A 149 -12.23 -11.13 6.58
C GLY A 149 -12.19 -10.12 5.44
N TYR A 150 -12.92 -10.42 4.35
CA TYR A 150 -13.07 -9.53 3.19
C TYR A 150 -13.96 -8.30 3.47
N ASP A 151 -14.73 -8.33 4.56
CA ASP A 151 -15.52 -7.21 5.11
C ASP A 151 -14.63 -6.08 5.69
N PHE A 152 -13.45 -5.88 5.11
CA PHE A 152 -12.47 -4.91 5.57
C PHE A 152 -12.82 -3.51 5.03
N PRO A 153 -12.85 -2.46 5.88
CA PRO A 153 -13.28 -1.12 5.46
C PRO A 153 -12.29 -0.39 4.54
N GLY A 154 -11.17 -1.03 4.18
CA GLY A 154 -10.05 -0.43 3.46
C GLY A 154 -8.96 0.06 4.41
N SER A 155 -7.81 0.38 3.85
CA SER A 155 -6.66 0.89 4.61
C SER A 155 -5.94 2.02 3.88
N ASN A 156 -4.68 2.22 4.25
CA ASN A 156 -3.78 3.18 3.66
C ASN A 156 -2.68 2.40 2.94
N SER A 157 -2.34 2.82 1.73
CA SER A 157 -1.29 2.21 0.92
C SER A 157 0.06 2.15 1.63
N THR A 158 0.39 3.10 2.51
CA THR A 158 1.63 3.03 3.27
C THR A 158 1.67 1.86 4.25
N VAL A 159 0.52 1.53 4.85
CA VAL A 159 0.36 0.39 5.77
C VAL A 159 0.42 -0.91 4.98
N ASP A 160 -0.25 -0.97 3.83
CA ASP A 160 -0.21 -2.13 2.93
C ASP A 160 1.19 -2.42 2.42
N LEU A 161 1.87 -1.41 1.85
CA LEU A 161 3.24 -1.55 1.38
C LEU A 161 4.19 -1.90 2.51
N HIS A 162 3.99 -1.33 3.71
CA HIS A 162 4.78 -1.72 4.87
C HIS A 162 4.56 -3.19 5.24
N ALA A 163 3.31 -3.67 5.23
CA ALA A 163 2.98 -5.07 5.47
C ALA A 163 3.54 -6.01 4.39
N LEU A 164 3.55 -5.59 3.13
CA LEU A 164 4.05 -6.38 2.01
C LEU A 164 5.58 -6.45 1.98
N THR A 165 6.26 -5.34 2.27
CA THR A 165 7.68 -5.16 1.93
C THR A 165 8.58 -4.88 3.13
N GLY A 166 8.02 -4.43 4.26
CA GLY A 166 8.77 -3.89 5.40
C GLY A 166 9.40 -2.51 5.14
N TRP A 167 9.07 -1.84 4.03
CA TRP A 167 9.59 -0.51 3.70
C TRP A 167 8.94 0.57 4.57
N ILE A 168 9.72 1.61 4.90
CA ILE A 168 9.39 2.58 5.95
C ILE A 168 8.36 3.60 5.45
N PRO A 169 7.17 3.69 6.05
CA PRO A 169 6.10 4.55 5.55
C PRO A 169 6.32 6.05 5.87
N GLU A 170 5.89 6.93 4.97
CA GLU A 170 5.73 8.38 5.15
C GLU A 170 4.46 8.84 4.42
N LEU A 171 3.67 9.68 5.08
CA LEU A 171 2.51 10.34 4.48
C LEU A 171 2.86 11.80 4.20
N VAL A 172 2.73 12.24 2.96
CA VAL A 172 2.93 13.65 2.57
C VAL A 172 1.61 14.21 2.08
N SER A 173 1.01 15.10 2.87
CA SER A 173 -0.21 15.80 2.49
C SER A 173 0.09 16.96 1.53
N LEU A 174 -0.65 17.03 0.43
CA LEU A 174 -0.52 18.03 -0.63
C LEU A 174 -1.19 19.36 -0.26
N HIS A 175 -2.13 19.34 0.68
CA HIS A 175 -2.96 20.50 1.05
C HIS A 175 -2.75 20.90 2.51
N GLN A 176 -1.49 21.10 2.92
CA GLN A 176 -1.17 21.51 4.28
C GLN A 176 -1.66 22.96 4.57
N PRO A 177 -2.38 23.20 5.67
CA PRO A 177 -2.91 24.53 6.01
C PRO A 177 -1.86 25.61 6.24
N ASP A 178 -0.61 25.23 6.54
CA ASP A 178 0.47 26.14 6.96
C ASP A 178 1.46 26.50 5.85
N SER A 179 1.18 26.14 4.59
CA SER A 179 1.93 26.50 3.37
C SER A 179 3.39 26.01 3.31
N THR A 180 3.82 25.10 4.19
CA THR A 180 5.22 24.62 4.20
C THR A 180 5.54 23.61 3.09
N PHE A 181 4.52 23.12 2.37
CA PHE A 181 4.67 22.19 1.27
C PHE A 181 5.25 22.87 0.02
N ASP A 182 6.52 22.60 -0.27
CA ASP A 182 7.17 22.96 -1.53
C ASP A 182 7.00 21.82 -2.53
N LYS A 183 6.03 21.99 -3.45
CA LYS A 183 5.71 20.99 -4.48
C LYS A 183 6.93 20.63 -5.32
N ASP A 184 7.77 21.59 -5.69
CA ASP A 184 8.83 21.35 -6.66
C ASP A 184 9.98 20.60 -6.01
N LYS A 185 10.32 20.96 -4.78
CA LYS A 185 11.28 20.24 -3.95
C LYS A 185 10.82 18.82 -3.64
N GLU A 186 9.53 18.62 -3.35
CA GLU A 186 9.00 17.28 -3.09
C GLU A 186 9.06 16.41 -4.36
N PHE A 187 8.71 16.96 -5.52
CA PHE A 187 8.84 16.24 -6.78
C PHE A 187 10.28 15.80 -7.02
N ASP A 188 11.25 16.70 -6.88
CA ASP A 188 12.65 16.37 -7.13
C ASP A 188 13.16 15.32 -6.10
N ARG A 189 12.74 15.42 -4.83
CA ARG A 189 13.00 14.41 -3.78
C ARG A 189 12.48 13.02 -4.17
N MET A 190 11.21 12.95 -4.57
CA MET A 190 10.59 11.69 -5.00
C MET A 190 11.23 11.16 -6.27
N PHE A 191 11.45 12.01 -7.28
CA PHE A 191 12.00 11.65 -8.58
C PHE A 191 13.39 11.00 -8.45
N GLU A 192 14.31 11.64 -7.73
CA GLU A 192 15.66 11.12 -7.51
C GLU A 192 15.62 9.74 -6.83
N ARG A 193 14.80 9.60 -5.79
CA ARG A 193 14.72 8.36 -5.01
C ARG A 193 13.96 7.26 -5.73
N PHE A 194 12.97 7.61 -6.53
CA PHE A 194 12.20 6.68 -7.36
C PHE A 194 13.09 6.05 -8.42
N HIS A 195 13.90 6.85 -9.12
CA HIS A 195 14.85 6.33 -10.11
C HIS A 195 16.03 5.59 -9.48
N ALA A 196 16.42 5.92 -8.25
CA ALA A 196 17.40 5.14 -7.49
C ALA A 196 16.85 3.82 -6.92
N GLY A 197 15.55 3.56 -7.03
CA GLY A 197 14.91 2.35 -6.50
C GLY A 197 14.83 2.33 -4.97
N HIS A 198 14.65 3.52 -4.38
CA HIS A 198 14.63 3.72 -2.93
C HIS A 198 13.26 4.12 -2.38
N VAL A 199 12.23 4.27 -3.22
CA VAL A 199 10.88 4.61 -2.77
C VAL A 199 9.83 3.92 -3.65
N LEU A 200 8.75 3.45 -3.02
CA LEU A 200 7.50 3.06 -3.66
C LEU A 200 6.48 4.15 -3.38
N ILE A 201 5.67 4.50 -4.37
CA ILE A 201 4.77 5.66 -4.28
C ILE A 201 3.37 5.26 -4.74
N THR A 202 2.37 5.58 -3.93
CA THR A 202 0.98 5.65 -4.37
C THR A 202 0.42 7.04 -4.04
N VAL A 203 -0.72 7.37 -4.64
CA VAL A 203 -1.45 8.62 -4.39
C VAL A 203 -2.91 8.30 -4.14
N ALA A 204 -3.62 9.12 -3.38
CA ALA A 204 -5.06 8.99 -3.25
C ALA A 204 -5.79 10.31 -3.46
N THR A 205 -6.98 10.19 -4.05
CA THR A 205 -7.93 11.28 -4.19
C THR A 205 -8.68 11.50 -2.87
N PRO A 206 -9.08 12.74 -2.57
CA PRO A 206 -9.97 13.03 -1.45
C PRO A 206 -11.39 12.55 -1.77
N ASN A 207 -12.34 12.88 -0.90
CA ASN A 207 -13.75 12.73 -1.23
C ASN A 207 -14.17 13.78 -2.27
N LEU A 208 -14.26 13.36 -3.53
CA LEU A 208 -14.65 14.19 -4.68
C LEU A 208 -16.17 14.24 -4.82
N SER A 209 -16.69 15.37 -5.28
CA SER A 209 -18.09 15.48 -5.75
C SER A 209 -18.30 14.71 -7.05
N LYS A 210 -19.56 14.38 -7.36
CA LYS A 210 -19.88 13.62 -8.58
C LYS A 210 -19.50 14.40 -9.84
N GLU A 211 -19.66 15.71 -9.82
CA GLU A 211 -19.27 16.62 -10.88
C GLU A 211 -17.75 16.63 -11.11
N GLU A 212 -16.96 16.58 -10.03
CA GLU A 212 -15.50 16.47 -10.11
C GLU A 212 -15.04 15.12 -10.66
N GLU A 213 -15.66 14.03 -10.22
CA GLU A 213 -15.38 12.69 -10.77
C GLU A 213 -15.66 12.65 -12.28
N ASP A 214 -16.83 13.13 -12.70
CA ASP A 214 -17.24 13.09 -14.10
C ASP A 214 -16.36 13.97 -14.99
N ARG A 215 -15.95 15.15 -14.49
CA ARG A 215 -15.08 16.09 -15.20
C ARG A 215 -13.63 15.62 -15.27
N SER A 216 -13.07 15.11 -14.18
CA SER A 216 -11.67 14.70 -14.11
C SER A 216 -11.43 13.29 -14.63
N GLY A 217 -12.43 12.42 -14.56
CA GLY A 217 -12.29 10.98 -14.77
C GLY A 217 -11.66 10.22 -13.59
N LEU A 218 -11.37 10.91 -12.48
CA LEU A 218 -10.84 10.30 -11.27
C LEU A 218 -11.97 9.81 -10.37
N VAL A 219 -11.75 8.66 -9.74
CA VAL A 219 -12.59 8.07 -8.70
C VAL A 219 -12.35 8.75 -7.35
N SER A 220 -13.43 9.06 -6.63
CA SER A 220 -13.41 9.60 -5.26
C SER A 220 -12.86 8.61 -4.23
N SER A 221 -12.11 9.11 -3.23
CA SER A 221 -11.58 8.34 -2.10
C SER A 221 -10.85 7.06 -2.53
N HIS A 222 -9.99 7.16 -3.55
CA HIS A 222 -9.41 6.02 -4.23
C HIS A 222 -7.89 6.10 -4.36
N ALA A 223 -7.22 4.96 -4.20
CA ALA A 223 -5.76 4.86 -4.31
C ALA A 223 -5.32 4.50 -5.73
N TYR A 224 -4.29 5.17 -6.22
CA TYR A 224 -3.68 4.96 -7.53
C TYR A 224 -2.19 4.61 -7.37
N ALA A 225 -1.74 3.66 -8.19
CA ALA A 225 -0.34 3.25 -8.24
C ALA A 225 0.48 4.23 -9.08
N LEU A 226 1.56 4.78 -8.55
CA LEU A 226 2.51 5.58 -9.33
C LEU A 226 3.54 4.65 -9.97
N LEU A 227 3.49 4.54 -11.30
CA LEU A 227 4.23 3.56 -12.09
C LEU A 227 5.50 4.13 -12.72
N ASP A 228 5.50 5.41 -13.09
CA ASP A 228 6.69 6.10 -13.59
C ASP A 228 6.64 7.60 -13.33
N MET A 229 7.81 8.24 -13.29
CA MET A 229 7.98 9.69 -13.19
C MET A 229 8.94 10.13 -14.26
N ARG A 230 8.65 11.24 -14.94
CA ARG A 230 9.47 11.77 -16.02
C ARG A 230 9.60 13.28 -15.93
N LYS A 231 10.81 13.78 -16.19
CA LYS A 231 11.15 15.19 -16.30
C LYS A 231 11.68 15.43 -17.71
N ILE A 232 10.88 16.02 -18.60
CA ILE A 232 11.21 16.25 -20.01
C ILE A 232 11.03 17.73 -20.32
N GLY A 233 12.13 18.45 -20.54
CA GLY A 233 12.11 19.90 -20.62
C GLY A 233 11.53 20.52 -19.35
N ALA A 234 10.46 21.30 -19.49
CA ALA A 234 9.73 21.89 -18.37
C ALA A 234 8.63 20.97 -17.80
N HIS A 235 8.34 19.84 -18.43
CA HIS A 235 7.24 18.96 -18.04
C HIS A 235 7.66 17.97 -16.96
N LYS A 236 6.87 17.91 -15.89
CA LYS A 236 6.92 16.91 -14.82
C LYS A 236 5.70 16.01 -14.99
N LEU A 237 5.91 14.82 -15.54
CA LEU A 237 4.84 13.87 -15.89
C LEU A 237 4.91 12.65 -14.98
N ILE A 238 3.75 12.15 -14.58
CA ILE A 238 3.60 11.00 -13.71
C ILE A 238 2.64 10.02 -14.37
N MET A 239 3.02 8.75 -14.42
CA MET A 239 2.17 7.67 -14.92
C MET A 239 1.48 7.00 -13.74
N LEU A 240 0.16 7.03 -13.72
CA LEU A 240 -0.66 6.42 -12.68
C LEU A 240 -1.40 5.21 -13.22
N LYS A 241 -1.76 4.27 -12.34
CA LYS A 241 -2.72 3.20 -12.62
C LYS A 241 -3.87 3.23 -11.62
N ASN A 242 -5.09 3.23 -12.15
CA ASN A 242 -6.32 2.91 -11.46
C ASN A 242 -6.48 1.38 -11.32
N PRO A 243 -6.49 0.83 -10.09
CA PRO A 243 -6.76 -0.59 -9.82
C PRO A 243 -8.04 -1.15 -10.45
N TRP A 244 -9.08 -0.33 -10.60
CA TRP A 244 -10.36 -0.74 -11.20
C TRP A 244 -10.25 -1.01 -12.70
N SER A 245 -9.15 -0.59 -13.34
CA SER A 245 -8.89 -0.79 -14.77
C SER A 245 -10.06 -0.32 -15.67
N HIS A 246 -10.76 0.72 -15.21
CA HIS A 246 -11.72 1.55 -15.92
C HIS A 246 -11.73 2.94 -15.30
N LEU A 247 -12.18 3.94 -16.06
CA LEU A 247 -12.20 5.36 -15.68
C LEU A 247 -10.79 5.96 -15.59
N GLU A 248 -10.44 6.69 -16.65
CA GLU A 248 -9.13 7.31 -16.84
C GLU A 248 -9.22 8.83 -16.79
N TRP A 249 -8.08 9.45 -16.47
CA TRP A 249 -7.90 10.89 -16.43
C TRP A 249 -8.32 11.56 -17.75
N LYS A 250 -9.07 12.66 -17.66
CA LYS A 250 -9.62 13.41 -18.81
C LYS A 250 -8.95 14.76 -19.03
N GLY A 251 -7.98 15.14 -18.19
CA GLY A 251 -7.31 16.44 -18.26
C GLY A 251 -6.06 16.44 -19.14
N ASN A 252 -5.09 17.31 -18.78
CA ASN A 252 -3.84 17.45 -19.51
C ASN A 252 -3.07 16.13 -19.57
N PHE A 253 -2.53 15.78 -20.74
CA PHE A 253 -1.81 14.53 -21.00
C PHE A 253 -2.67 13.26 -20.88
N SER A 254 -4.00 13.38 -20.86
CA SER A 254 -4.89 12.24 -21.11
C SER A 254 -4.78 11.75 -22.56
N ASP A 255 -5.32 10.57 -22.84
CA ASP A 255 -5.29 9.98 -24.19
C ASP A 255 -6.11 10.77 -25.22
N PHE A 256 -7.09 11.56 -24.74
CA PHE A 256 -7.92 12.43 -25.56
C PHE A 256 -7.36 13.87 -25.68
N ASP A 257 -6.25 14.18 -25.02
CA ASP A 257 -5.66 15.52 -25.05
C ASP A 257 -4.92 15.77 -26.37
N THR A 258 -5.49 16.61 -27.24
CA THR A 258 -4.87 16.97 -28.51
C THR A 258 -3.94 18.17 -28.43
N ARG A 259 -3.79 18.80 -27.26
CA ARG A 259 -3.09 20.09 -27.10
C ARG A 259 -1.73 19.98 -26.43
N ASN A 260 -1.60 19.20 -25.36
CA ASN A 260 -0.34 19.17 -24.60
C ASN A 260 0.63 18.08 -25.08
N TRP A 261 0.17 17.04 -25.76
CA TRP A 261 1.03 16.01 -26.32
C TRP A 261 1.85 16.56 -27.50
N THR A 262 3.18 16.55 -27.37
CA THR A 262 4.12 16.90 -28.45
C THR A 262 4.80 15.65 -29.02
N PRO A 263 5.29 15.68 -30.27
CA PRO A 263 6.05 14.55 -30.84
C PRO A 263 7.29 14.18 -30.01
N GLU A 264 7.92 15.16 -29.36
CA GLU A 264 9.05 14.94 -28.46
C GLU A 264 8.62 14.13 -27.23
N LEU A 265 7.50 14.49 -26.59
CA LEU A 265 6.97 13.78 -25.43
C LEU A 265 6.55 12.35 -25.78
N VAL A 266 5.82 12.18 -26.89
CA VAL A 266 5.39 10.86 -27.39
C VAL A 266 6.59 9.94 -27.59
N LYS A 267 7.65 10.45 -28.21
CA LYS A 267 8.91 9.71 -28.42
C LYS A 267 9.63 9.41 -27.10
N ALA A 268 9.76 10.40 -26.22
CA ALA A 268 10.51 10.28 -24.97
C ALA A 268 9.84 9.33 -23.96
N LEU A 269 8.52 9.28 -23.94
CA LEU A 269 7.74 8.37 -23.10
C LEU A 269 7.49 7.01 -23.74
N ASN A 270 7.78 6.86 -25.03
CA ASN A 270 7.38 5.70 -25.83
C ASN A 270 5.87 5.41 -25.67
N TYR A 271 5.07 6.48 -25.78
CA TYR A 271 3.63 6.47 -25.50
C TYR A 271 2.90 7.29 -26.56
N ASP A 272 2.13 6.62 -27.42
CA ASP A 272 1.26 7.29 -28.38
C ASP A 272 -0.19 7.30 -27.84
N PRO A 273 -0.72 8.46 -27.43
CA PRO A 273 -2.07 8.56 -26.86
C PRO A 273 -3.14 8.08 -27.85
N LYS A 274 -2.91 8.22 -29.18
CA LYS A 274 -3.87 7.78 -30.20
C LYS A 274 -4.04 6.27 -30.26
N LEU A 275 -3.02 5.52 -29.82
CA LEU A 275 -3.07 4.06 -29.76
C LEU A 275 -3.68 3.55 -28.45
N GLN A 276 -3.92 4.43 -27.48
CA GLN A 276 -4.43 4.06 -26.15
C GLN A 276 -5.92 4.38 -25.96
N VAL A 277 -6.53 5.19 -26.85
CA VAL A 277 -7.96 5.56 -26.78
C VAL A 277 -8.92 4.39 -26.61
N ASP A 278 -8.61 3.23 -27.22
CA ASP A 278 -9.45 2.02 -27.16
C ASP A 278 -8.96 0.99 -26.11
N VAL A 279 -7.93 1.34 -25.32
CA VAL A 279 -7.27 0.44 -24.36
C VAL A 279 -7.58 0.90 -22.93
N ASP A 280 -8.77 0.58 -22.44
CA ASP A 280 -9.10 0.85 -21.04
C ASP A 280 -8.40 -0.17 -20.11
N ASN A 281 -7.22 0.21 -19.64
CA ASN A 281 -6.42 -0.58 -18.70
C ASN A 281 -6.16 0.18 -17.39
N GLY A 282 -6.73 1.39 -17.26
CA GLY A 282 -6.63 2.28 -16.13
C GLY A 282 -5.28 2.98 -15.99
N VAL A 283 -4.39 2.92 -16.99
CA VAL A 283 -3.06 3.53 -16.94
C VAL A 283 -3.05 4.80 -17.77
N PHE A 284 -2.67 5.92 -17.15
CA PHE A 284 -2.66 7.22 -17.83
C PHE A 284 -1.51 8.09 -17.34
N TRP A 285 -1.12 9.07 -18.15
CA TRP A 285 -0.20 10.14 -17.77
C TRP A 285 -0.97 11.35 -17.24
N ILE A 286 -0.39 12.04 -16.26
CA ILE A 286 -0.89 13.29 -15.69
C ILE A 286 0.29 14.23 -15.40
N ASP A 287 0.10 15.54 -15.56
CA ASP A 287 1.12 16.50 -15.13
C ASP A 287 1.10 16.72 -13.61
N TYR A 288 2.27 17.04 -13.07
CA TYR A 288 2.44 17.18 -11.63
C TYR A 288 1.57 18.29 -11.01
N ASN A 289 1.25 19.35 -11.74
CA ASN A 289 0.37 20.40 -11.20
C ASN A 289 -1.07 19.91 -11.10
N SER A 290 -1.56 19.19 -12.12
CA SER A 290 -2.87 18.54 -12.07
C SER A 290 -2.94 17.50 -10.95
N LEU A 291 -1.88 16.71 -10.74
CA LEU A 291 -1.82 15.78 -9.62
C LEU A 291 -1.94 16.51 -8.28
N CYS A 292 -1.11 17.53 -8.03
CA CYS A 292 -1.16 18.31 -6.80
C CYS A 292 -2.48 19.07 -6.58
N HIS A 293 -3.30 19.23 -7.62
CA HIS A 293 -4.61 19.86 -7.51
C HIS A 293 -5.73 18.87 -7.16
N HIS A 294 -5.68 17.65 -7.70
CA HIS A 294 -6.76 16.67 -7.58
C HIS A 294 -6.54 15.60 -6.50
N PHE A 295 -5.30 15.43 -6.02
CA PHE A 295 -4.94 14.41 -5.04
C PHE A 295 -4.62 15.04 -3.69
N GLU A 296 -4.93 14.31 -2.62
CA GLU A 296 -4.78 14.83 -1.25
C GLU A 296 -3.42 14.46 -0.65
N ASN A 297 -2.94 13.25 -0.96
CA ASN A 297 -1.79 12.66 -0.27
C ASN A 297 -0.89 11.86 -1.23
N PHE A 298 0.42 12.01 -1.04
CA PHE A 298 1.40 11.00 -1.43
C PHE A 298 1.62 10.03 -0.28
N TYR A 299 1.63 8.75 -0.62
CA TYR A 299 1.91 7.64 0.27
C TYR A 299 3.24 7.03 -0.16
N LEU A 300 4.27 7.27 0.64
CA LEU A 300 5.64 6.89 0.33
C LEU A 300 6.05 5.73 1.23
N ASN A 301 6.69 4.72 0.66
CA ASN A 301 7.41 3.72 1.43
C ASN A 301 8.88 3.75 1.02
N TRP A 302 9.77 4.01 1.96
CA TRP A 302 11.19 4.16 1.76
C TRP A 302 11.92 2.84 1.95
N SER A 303 12.85 2.55 1.05
CA SER A 303 13.71 1.37 1.16
C SER A 303 14.46 1.39 2.49
N PRO A 304 14.42 0.30 3.28
CA PRO A 304 15.20 0.18 4.51
C PRO A 304 16.71 0.39 4.31
N SER A 305 17.21 0.18 3.08
CA SER A 305 18.62 0.40 2.74
C SER A 305 19.08 1.85 2.87
N LEU A 306 18.16 2.83 2.92
CA LEU A 306 18.48 4.23 3.18
C LEU A 306 18.89 4.48 4.64
N PHE A 307 18.54 3.56 5.54
CA PHE A 307 18.77 3.70 6.97
C PHE A 307 19.96 2.83 7.38
N SER A 308 21.15 3.45 7.45
CA SER A 308 22.39 2.75 7.82
C SER A 308 22.40 2.20 9.24
N HIS A 309 21.57 2.76 10.12
CA HIS A 309 21.40 2.32 11.49
C HIS A 309 19.91 2.22 11.80
N THR A 310 19.48 1.03 12.25
CA THR A 310 18.09 0.75 12.63
C THR A 310 18.07 0.02 13.98
N SER A 311 17.03 0.28 14.76
CA SER A 311 16.74 -0.44 15.99
C SER A 311 15.23 -0.54 16.13
N CYS A 312 14.75 -1.68 16.63
CA CYS A 312 13.34 -1.93 16.85
C CYS A 312 13.14 -2.43 18.28
N ILE A 313 12.15 -1.87 18.96
CA ILE A 313 11.82 -2.22 20.34
C ILE A 313 10.32 -2.50 20.40
N HIS A 314 9.97 -3.63 21.00
CA HIS A 314 8.59 -4.00 21.27
C HIS A 314 8.31 -3.87 22.76
N ASN A 315 7.15 -3.32 23.09
CA ASN A 315 6.70 -3.23 24.47
C ASN A 315 5.17 -3.30 24.55
N SER A 316 4.63 -3.46 25.76
CA SER A 316 3.19 -3.55 26.01
C SER A 316 2.82 -2.77 27.25
N TRP A 317 1.64 -2.15 27.24
CA TRP A 317 1.05 -1.55 28.43
C TRP A 317 0.23 -2.59 29.19
N PRO A 318 0.57 -2.92 30.44
CA PRO A 318 -0.28 -3.75 31.27
C PRO A 318 -1.59 -3.01 31.58
N ALA A 319 -2.74 -3.62 31.34
CA ALA A 319 -4.05 -3.00 31.59
C ALA A 319 -4.30 -2.55 33.05
N ARG A 320 -3.43 -2.97 33.98
CA ARG A 320 -3.52 -2.65 35.42
C ARG A 320 -2.52 -1.57 35.88
N GLN A 321 -1.68 -1.04 34.98
CA GLN A 321 -0.62 -0.10 35.33
C GLN A 321 -0.73 1.21 34.55
N GLY A 322 -0.52 2.33 35.25
CA GLY A 322 -0.55 3.68 34.70
C GLY A 322 -1.96 4.20 34.39
N PRO A 323 -2.12 5.52 34.23
CA PRO A 323 -3.38 6.09 33.77
C PRO A 323 -3.57 5.79 32.27
N VAL A 324 -4.81 5.52 31.84
CA VAL A 324 -5.18 5.41 30.41
C VAL A 324 -4.86 6.71 29.64
N LYS A 325 -4.75 7.82 30.37
CA LYS A 325 -4.42 9.14 29.85
C LYS A 325 -3.21 9.71 30.57
N ASP A 326 -2.26 10.15 29.76
CA ASP A 326 -0.98 10.76 30.14
C ASP A 326 -1.10 12.18 30.73
N LEU A 327 -2.30 12.60 31.17
CA LEU A 327 -2.58 13.97 31.60
C LEU A 327 -1.87 14.36 32.91
N TYR A 328 -1.61 13.38 33.78
CA TYR A 328 -1.13 13.63 35.15
C TYR A 328 0.18 12.94 35.48
N ASN A 329 0.51 11.82 34.82
CA ASN A 329 1.74 11.07 35.05
C ASN A 329 2.18 10.39 33.75
N LEU A 330 3.44 10.60 33.36
CA LEU A 330 4.12 9.93 32.24
C LEU A 330 5.08 8.83 32.71
N GLY A 331 5.41 8.79 34.00
CA GLY A 331 6.45 7.94 34.57
C GLY A 331 6.18 6.44 34.45
N ASP A 332 4.90 6.06 34.33
CA ASP A 332 4.47 4.67 34.18
C ASP A 332 4.52 4.19 32.72
N ASN A 333 4.65 5.10 31.75
CA ASN A 333 4.83 4.74 30.34
C ASN A 333 6.25 4.23 30.08
N PRO A 334 6.42 3.33 29.09
CA PRO A 334 7.74 3.01 28.57
C PRO A 334 8.49 4.27 28.09
N GLN A 335 9.70 4.48 28.61
CA GLN A 335 10.57 5.57 28.20
C GLN A 335 11.90 5.01 27.69
N TYR A 336 12.40 5.60 26.60
CA TYR A 336 13.60 5.15 25.91
C TYR A 336 14.60 6.30 25.77
N VAL A 337 15.89 5.97 25.80
CA VAL A 337 16.97 6.94 25.57
C VAL A 337 17.53 6.74 24.17
N LEU A 338 17.36 7.72 23.30
CA LEU A 338 18.00 7.78 22.00
C LEU A 338 19.36 8.47 22.13
N ARG A 339 20.44 7.75 21.87
CA ARG A 339 21.80 8.31 21.78
C ARG A 339 22.26 8.34 20.33
N ALA A 340 22.46 9.54 19.80
CA ALA A 340 22.99 9.73 18.46
C ALA A 340 24.18 10.69 18.50
N GLN A 341 25.27 10.32 17.85
CA GLN A 341 26.48 11.15 17.68
C GLN A 341 26.80 11.26 16.19
N PRO A 342 25.97 11.96 15.41
CA PRO A 342 26.14 11.99 13.96
C PRO A 342 27.35 12.87 13.60
N LYS A 343 28.17 12.42 12.65
CA LYS A 343 29.35 13.18 12.15
C LYS A 343 28.96 14.36 11.25
N ILE A 344 27.77 14.29 10.68
CA ILE A 344 27.17 15.30 9.80
C ILE A 344 25.74 15.59 10.27
N LYS A 345 25.10 16.64 9.77
CA LYS A 345 23.67 16.83 10.01
C LYS A 345 22.91 15.60 9.50
N SER A 346 22.13 14.95 10.36
CA SER A 346 21.41 13.72 10.04
C SER A 346 19.98 13.80 10.54
N THR A 347 19.08 13.10 9.85
CA THR A 347 17.68 12.98 10.24
C THR A 347 17.46 11.63 10.91
N ILE A 348 16.71 11.62 12.01
CA ILE A 348 16.31 10.39 12.69
C ILE A 348 14.83 10.18 12.44
N TRP A 349 14.47 8.97 12.02
CA TRP A 349 13.10 8.56 11.81
C TRP A 349 12.67 7.66 12.96
N ILE A 350 11.48 7.92 13.49
CA ILE A 350 10.88 7.08 14.52
C ILE A 350 9.54 6.60 13.99
N LEU A 351 9.48 5.32 13.64
CA LEU A 351 8.25 4.67 13.24
C LEU A 351 7.58 4.09 14.49
N LEU A 352 6.38 4.60 14.80
CA LEU A 352 5.57 4.11 15.89
C LEU A 352 4.46 3.23 15.33
N THR A 353 4.39 1.97 15.77
CA THR A 353 3.40 0.99 15.29
C THR A 353 2.64 0.42 16.47
N ARG A 354 1.32 0.35 16.34
CA ARG A 354 0.46 -0.26 17.36
C ARG A 354 0.08 -1.68 16.94
N HIS A 355 0.09 -2.61 17.89
CA HIS A 355 -0.48 -3.92 17.65
C HIS A 355 -1.99 -3.82 17.76
N ILE A 356 -2.68 -3.99 16.64
CA ILE A 356 -4.14 -3.91 16.58
C ILE A 356 -4.70 -5.31 16.87
N THR A 357 -5.43 -5.42 17.98
CA THR A 357 -6.01 -6.69 18.46
C THR A 357 -7.52 -6.77 18.26
N GLU A 358 -8.16 -5.65 17.89
CA GLU A 358 -9.61 -5.56 17.71
C GLU A 358 -9.96 -4.87 16.39
N ARG A 359 -10.78 -5.54 15.57
CA ARG A 359 -11.19 -5.02 14.26
C ARG A 359 -12.04 -3.75 14.35
N GLN A 360 -12.90 -3.64 15.36
CA GLN A 360 -13.73 -2.45 15.52
C GLN A 360 -12.86 -1.22 15.85
N ASP A 361 -11.81 -1.41 16.64
CA ASP A 361 -10.87 -0.34 16.96
C ASP A 361 -10.11 0.13 15.71
N PHE A 362 -9.71 -0.78 14.81
CA PHE A 362 -9.17 -0.41 13.49
C PHE A 362 -10.14 0.46 12.69
N ALA A 363 -11.41 0.04 12.62
CA ALA A 363 -12.40 0.68 11.76
C ALA A 363 -12.78 2.10 12.20
N VAL A 364 -12.74 2.39 13.51
CA VAL A 364 -13.15 3.69 14.06
C VAL A 364 -12.07 4.43 14.84
N ASN A 365 -10.82 3.91 14.81
CA ASN A 365 -9.64 4.51 15.44
C ASN A 365 -9.89 4.96 16.90
N ARG A 366 -10.43 4.07 17.76
CA ARG A 366 -10.79 4.43 19.15
C ARG A 366 -9.56 4.71 19.98
N VAL A 367 -8.50 3.94 19.76
CA VAL A 367 -7.26 4.01 20.52
C VAL A 367 -6.13 4.47 19.61
N PHE A 368 -5.36 5.42 20.11
CA PHE A 368 -4.15 5.91 19.47
C PHE A 368 -2.97 5.74 20.41
N ILE A 369 -1.78 5.69 19.84
CA ILE A 369 -0.53 5.84 20.59
C ILE A 369 0.14 7.13 20.15
N THR A 370 0.93 7.70 21.07
CA THR A 370 1.69 8.91 20.81
C THR A 370 3.10 8.80 21.35
N LEU A 371 4.01 9.57 20.75
CA LEU A 371 5.38 9.66 21.17
C LEU A 371 5.72 11.11 21.46
N PHE A 372 6.31 11.35 22.63
CA PHE A 372 6.92 12.61 22.99
C PHE A 372 8.44 12.47 22.95
N VAL A 373 9.11 13.45 22.36
CA VAL A 373 10.58 13.48 22.31
C VAL A 373 11.09 14.61 23.20
N TYR A 374 11.86 14.26 24.22
CA TYR A 374 12.44 15.22 25.16
C TYR A 374 13.96 15.30 25.00
N LYS A 375 14.51 16.50 25.17
CA LYS A 375 15.96 16.72 25.30
C LYS A 375 16.29 16.93 26.77
N ASN A 376 16.41 15.82 27.53
CA ASN A 376 16.62 15.83 28.98
C ASN A 376 17.81 14.96 29.44
N GLY A 377 18.87 14.86 28.63
CA GLY A 377 20.08 14.08 29.00
C GLY A 377 19.85 12.57 29.21
N GLY A 378 18.69 12.04 28.84
CA GLY A 378 18.27 10.65 29.09
C GLY A 378 17.61 10.41 30.44
N ASN A 379 17.32 11.46 31.22
CA ASN A 379 16.57 11.35 32.47
C ASN A 379 15.10 11.05 32.19
N LYS A 380 14.46 10.31 33.10
CA LYS A 380 13.01 10.06 33.05
C LYS A 380 12.23 11.36 33.18
N VAL A 381 11.11 11.45 32.47
CA VAL A 381 10.13 12.53 32.58
C VAL A 381 8.92 11.97 33.32
N TYR A 382 8.53 12.60 34.43
CA TYR A 382 7.42 12.10 35.24
C TYR A 382 6.14 12.88 34.96
N TYR A 383 6.23 14.17 34.65
CA TYR A 383 5.07 15.03 34.44
C TYR A 383 5.09 15.72 33.07
N PRO A 384 3.95 15.84 32.37
CA PRO A 384 3.89 16.44 31.03
C PRO A 384 4.42 17.87 30.96
N ASN A 385 4.23 18.64 32.04
CA ASN A 385 4.60 20.05 32.12
C ASN A 385 5.99 20.28 32.75
N GLU A 386 6.71 19.21 33.11
CA GLU A 386 8.04 19.31 33.72
C GLU A 386 9.05 19.91 32.75
N ILE A 387 8.98 19.48 31.47
CA ILE A 387 9.91 19.88 30.41
C ILE A 387 9.12 20.04 29.13
N LYS A 388 9.35 21.15 28.41
CA LYS A 388 8.74 21.34 27.09
C LYS A 388 9.31 20.29 26.11
N PRO A 389 8.47 19.51 25.42
CA PRO A 389 8.95 18.52 24.45
C PRO A 389 9.65 19.21 23.27
N LEU A 390 10.68 18.55 22.73
CA LEU A 390 11.39 18.98 21.53
C LEU A 390 10.50 18.82 20.29
N GLN A 391 9.74 17.73 20.24
CA GLN A 391 8.70 17.47 19.24
C GLN A 391 7.41 17.14 19.97
N ASP A 392 6.34 17.86 19.65
CA ASP A 392 5.02 17.65 20.23
C ASP A 392 4.41 16.32 19.74
N SER A 393 3.38 15.86 20.45
CA SER A 393 2.71 14.57 20.24
C SER A 393 2.31 14.33 18.78
N VAL A 394 2.95 13.33 18.15
CA VAL A 394 2.43 12.74 16.92
C VAL A 394 1.42 11.67 17.32
N LYS A 395 0.17 11.81 16.91
CA LYS A 395 -0.87 10.78 17.11
C LYS A 395 -0.82 9.81 15.94
N THR A 396 -0.71 8.51 16.23
CA THR A 396 -0.93 7.46 15.24
C THR A 396 -2.01 6.49 15.72
N ASN A 397 -2.93 6.15 14.81
CA ASN A 397 -4.05 5.25 15.07
C ASN A 397 -3.75 3.80 14.63
N SER A 398 -2.64 3.60 13.90
CA SER A 398 -2.17 2.33 13.35
C SER A 398 -0.66 2.36 13.11
#